data_AF-A0A349K726-F1
#
_entry.id   AF-A0A349K726-F1
#
_cell.length_a   1.000
_cell.length_b   1.000
_cell.length_c   1.000
_cell.angle_alpha   90.00
_cell.angle_beta   90.00
_cell.angle_gamma   90.00
#
_symmetry.space_group_name_H-M   'P 1'
#
loop_
_entity.id
_entity.type
_entity.pdbx_description
1 polymer ?
#
loop_
_entity_poly.entity_id
_entity_poly.type
_entity_poly.pdbx_seq_one_letter_code
_entity_poly.pdbx_strand_id
1 'polypeptide(L)'
;MIPSIQASRLTVSDERTKSNRPNRLTFISRYYIDVIVLIVSLFLFNQLNEQGSMAARGVLGDVKVNQIMLAVPAIMLIASALVILRIFPLVMSIASRVLSRYLPVGITLIMWQISRNPSNYSRLLLLLILMTGLGIFVSSFGGTLNKNFEDRVYYSHGSDIRLSSVSLNPRGRSKPLTKGIESINGVSTVSPSARLIGTDVTKTFGSDSITVLGIDTDQFEQSAWYRDDFSESSLSKISDTLQDTDTKGIELPDRSRSFGVLVKSDKSRPTTVL
;
A
#
# COMPACT_ATOMS: atom_id res chain seq x y z
N MET A 1 -4.02 -5.41 64.21
CA MET A 1 -4.69 -4.25 64.86
C MET A 1 -3.99 -2.90 64.58
N ILE A 2 -3.17 -2.79 63.53
CA ILE A 2 -2.46 -1.56 63.15
C ILE A 2 -3.12 -0.74 62.01
N PRO A 3 -3.99 -1.28 61.11
CA PRO A 3 -4.60 -0.46 60.06
C PRO A 3 -5.78 0.40 60.54
N SER A 4 -6.36 0.10 61.70
CA SER A 4 -7.56 0.78 62.21
C SER A 4 -7.29 2.17 62.81
N ILE A 5 -6.04 2.48 63.17
CA ILE A 5 -5.67 3.79 63.74
C ILE A 5 -5.38 4.82 62.62
N GLN A 6 -4.95 4.38 61.43
CA GLN A 6 -4.73 5.28 60.29
C GLN A 6 -6.04 5.73 59.62
N ALA A 7 -7.08 4.89 59.63
CA ALA A 7 -8.39 5.22 59.07
C ALA A 7 -9.18 6.26 59.89
N SER A 8 -8.90 6.38 61.20
CA SER A 8 -9.61 7.29 62.12
C SER A 8 -9.24 8.77 61.93
N ARG A 9 -8.12 9.06 61.24
CA ARG A 9 -7.67 10.45 60.97
C ARG A 9 -8.20 11.03 59.66
N LEU A 10 -8.95 10.26 58.88
CA LEU A 10 -9.60 10.76 57.67
C LEU A 10 -10.92 11.42 58.07
N THR A 11 -10.88 12.74 58.23
CA THR A 11 -12.05 13.54 58.57
C THR A 11 -13.01 13.51 57.38
N VAL A 12 -14.32 13.37 57.61
CA VAL A 12 -15.36 13.30 56.55
C VAL A 12 -15.29 14.49 55.57
N SER A 13 -14.70 15.61 55.97
CA SER A 13 -14.40 16.76 55.12
C SER A 13 -13.37 16.46 54.03
N ASP A 14 -12.32 15.68 54.31
CA ASP A 14 -11.26 15.34 53.34
C ASP A 14 -11.80 14.45 52.22
N GLU A 15 -12.67 13.49 52.57
CA GLU A 15 -13.37 12.63 51.61
C GLU A 15 -14.33 13.44 50.73
N ARG A 16 -15.06 14.40 51.33
CA ARG A 16 -15.93 15.33 50.57
C ARG A 16 -15.14 16.28 49.68
N THR A 17 -13.95 16.74 50.09
CA THR A 17 -13.08 17.54 49.20
C THR A 17 -12.42 16.72 48.10
N LYS A 18 -12.15 15.42 48.30
CA LYS A 18 -11.71 14.54 47.20
C LYS A 18 -12.83 14.27 46.20
N SER A 19 -14.07 14.11 46.67
CA SER A 19 -15.27 13.96 45.84
C SER A 19 -15.65 15.24 45.07
N ASN A 20 -15.49 16.42 45.69
CA ASN A 20 -15.81 17.72 45.08
C ASN A 20 -14.64 18.40 44.34
N ARG A 21 -13.44 17.81 44.33
CA ARG A 21 -12.34 18.38 43.53
C ARG A 21 -12.61 18.04 42.06
N PRO A 22 -12.88 19.05 41.20
CA PRO A 22 -13.04 18.80 39.78
C PRO A 22 -11.77 18.12 39.30
N ASN A 23 -11.96 17.02 38.59
CA ASN A 23 -10.93 16.17 38.02
C ASN A 23 -9.77 17.07 37.56
N ARG A 24 -8.61 17.03 38.23
CA ARG A 24 -7.47 17.86 37.87
C ARG A 24 -7.21 17.60 36.40
N LEU A 25 -7.48 18.60 35.57
CA LEU A 25 -7.23 18.59 34.13
C LEU A 25 -5.86 17.95 33.91
N THR A 26 -5.84 16.77 33.27
CA THR A 26 -4.64 15.96 33.05
C THR A 26 -3.55 16.87 32.49
N PHE A 27 -2.29 16.74 32.94
CA PHE A 27 -1.17 17.62 32.54
C PHE A 27 -1.11 17.89 31.02
N ILE A 28 -1.50 16.90 30.22
CA ILE A 28 -1.65 16.94 28.75
C ILE A 28 -2.60 18.05 28.27
N SER A 29 -3.76 18.21 28.90
CA SER A 29 -4.78 19.21 28.53
C SER A 29 -4.35 20.66 28.83
N ARG A 30 -3.42 20.86 29.77
CA ARG A 30 -2.94 22.18 30.17
C ARG A 30 -1.92 22.76 29.18
N TYR A 31 -1.16 21.90 28.49
CA TYR A 31 0.02 22.33 27.71
C TYR A 31 -0.13 22.20 26.19
N TYR A 32 -1.34 21.99 25.67
CA TYR A 32 -1.62 21.92 24.22
C TYR A 32 -0.77 20.90 23.44
N ILE A 33 -0.30 19.84 24.12
CA ILE A 33 0.54 18.79 23.53
C ILE A 33 -0.18 18.14 22.34
N ASP A 34 -1.50 17.94 22.43
CA ASP A 34 -2.32 17.32 21.37
C ASP A 34 -2.20 18.07 20.02
N VAL A 35 -2.14 19.40 20.06
CA VAL A 35 -2.07 20.25 18.86
C VAL A 35 -0.68 20.20 18.24
N ILE A 36 0.36 20.22 19.08
CA ILE A 36 1.75 20.08 18.62
C ILE A 36 1.94 18.72 17.96
N VAL A 37 1.45 17.64 18.58
CA VAL A 37 1.55 16.28 18.02
C VAL A 37 0.82 16.17 16.68
N LEU A 38 -0.34 16.82 16.52
CA LEU A 38 -1.08 16.85 15.26
C LEU A 38 -0.31 17.60 14.17
N ILE A 39 0.25 18.78 14.48
CA ILE A 39 1.07 19.56 13.53
C ILE A 39 2.29 18.75 13.08
N VAL A 40 3.00 18.12 14.01
CA VAL A 40 4.16 17.28 13.70
C VAL A 40 3.74 16.09 12.84
N SER A 41 2.60 15.47 13.12
CA SER A 41 2.09 14.32 12.35
C SER A 41 1.67 14.72 10.93
N LEU A 42 1.04 15.88 10.76
CA LEU A 42 0.72 16.45 9.44
C LEU A 42 1.99 16.74 8.63
N PHE A 43 3.01 17.30 9.27
CA PHE A 43 4.30 17.55 8.64
C PHE A 43 4.96 16.25 8.17
N LEU A 44 5.01 15.22 9.04
CA LEU A 44 5.55 13.91 8.68
C LEU A 44 4.74 13.22 7.57
N PHE A 45 3.41 13.41 7.55
CA PHE A 45 2.53 12.86 6.51
C PHE A 45 2.77 13.53 5.15
N ASN A 46 2.95 14.85 5.12
CA ASN A 46 3.29 15.55 3.88
C ASN A 46 4.65 15.09 3.35
N GLN A 47 5.64 14.91 4.22
CA GLN A 47 6.95 14.40 3.85
C GLN A 47 6.89 12.99 3.25
N LEU A 48 6.01 12.12 3.75
CA LEU A 48 5.72 10.81 3.17
C LEU A 48 5.14 10.91 1.75
N ASN A 49 4.22 11.85 1.54
CA ASN A 49 3.54 12.03 0.26
C ASN A 49 4.51 12.57 -0.81
N GLU A 50 5.43 13.45 -0.42
CA GLU A 50 6.46 14.00 -1.32
C GLU A 50 7.57 13.00 -1.66
N GLN A 51 7.93 12.10 -0.74
CA GLN A 51 8.99 11.12 -0.99
C GLN A 51 8.52 9.89 -1.78
N GLY A 52 7.20 9.71 -1.95
CA GLY A 52 6.59 8.69 -2.82
C GLY A 52 6.89 7.23 -2.46
N SER A 53 7.73 6.97 -1.45
CA SER A 53 8.19 5.64 -1.10
C SER A 53 8.59 5.54 0.36
N MET A 54 8.08 4.51 1.04
CA MET A 54 8.49 4.14 2.40
C MET A 54 9.87 3.44 2.43
N ALA A 55 10.48 3.29 1.26
CA ALA A 55 11.84 2.81 1.07
C ALA A 55 12.81 3.99 1.05
N ALA A 56 13.57 4.18 2.12
CA ALA A 56 14.76 5.01 2.05
C ALA A 56 15.79 4.26 1.19
N ARG A 57 16.23 4.84 0.07
CA ARG A 57 17.44 4.36 -0.63
C ARG A 57 18.62 4.58 0.31
N GLY A 58 19.13 3.50 0.91
CA GLY A 58 20.43 3.54 1.56
C GLY A 58 21.52 3.89 0.53
N VAL A 59 22.58 4.56 0.98
CA VAL A 59 23.76 4.95 0.17
C VAL A 59 24.44 3.73 -0.51
N LEU A 60 24.11 2.50 -0.08
CA LEU A 60 24.61 1.23 -0.62
C LEU A 60 23.57 0.41 -1.42
N GLY A 61 22.41 0.98 -1.78
CA GLY A 61 21.41 0.27 -2.59
C GLY A 61 20.49 -0.69 -1.81
N ASP A 62 20.69 -0.83 -0.49
CA ASP A 62 19.75 -1.54 0.38
C ASP A 62 18.50 -0.69 0.62
N VAL A 63 17.34 -1.24 0.23
CA VAL A 63 16.02 -0.71 0.55
C VAL A 63 15.74 -1.04 2.02
N LYS A 64 16.07 -0.11 2.92
CA LYS A 64 15.65 -0.19 4.32
C LYS A 64 14.33 0.55 4.47
N VAL A 65 13.31 -0.19 4.85
CA VAL A 65 11.99 0.36 5.17
C VAL A 65 12.15 1.26 6.40
N ASN A 66 11.76 2.52 6.27
CA ASN A 66 11.79 3.44 7.41
C ASN A 66 10.65 3.09 8.38
N GLN A 67 10.98 2.38 9.46
CA GLN A 67 10.01 1.91 10.46
C GLN A 67 9.23 3.05 11.13
N ILE A 68 9.83 4.24 11.27
CA ILE A 68 9.15 5.40 11.84
C ILE A 68 8.06 5.90 10.88
N MET A 69 8.36 5.90 9.57
CA MET A 69 7.43 6.33 8.52
C MET A 69 6.19 5.43 8.41
N LEU A 70 6.35 4.12 8.66
CA LEU A 70 5.22 3.18 8.75
C LEU A 70 4.25 3.51 9.91
N ALA A 71 4.74 4.12 10.99
CA ALA A 71 3.91 4.46 12.15
C ALA A 71 3.18 5.80 12.01
N VAL A 72 3.57 6.66 11.06
CA VAL A 72 3.02 8.02 10.91
C VAL A 72 1.49 8.04 10.77
N PRO A 73 0.84 7.19 9.93
CA PRO A 73 -0.62 7.20 9.82
C PRO A 73 -1.31 6.87 11.16
N ALA A 74 -0.75 5.92 11.93
CA ALA A 74 -1.31 5.56 13.24
C ALA A 74 -1.17 6.71 14.25
N ILE A 75 -0.02 7.38 14.27
CA ILE A 75 0.21 8.54 15.14
C ILE A 75 -0.74 9.69 14.76
N MET A 76 -0.94 9.93 13.46
CA MET A 76 -1.87 10.94 12.96
C MET A 76 -3.32 10.67 13.39
N LEU A 77 -3.76 9.41 13.37
CA LEU A 77 -5.10 9.03 13.86
C LEU A 77 -5.26 9.29 15.36
N ILE A 78 -4.27 8.91 16.17
CA ILE A 78 -4.29 9.17 17.62
C ILE A 78 -4.32 10.67 17.89
N ALA A 79 -3.45 11.44 17.22
CA ALA A 79 -3.41 12.90 17.34
C ALA A 79 -4.75 13.54 16.96
N SER A 80 -5.36 13.09 15.87
CA SER A 80 -6.67 13.56 15.41
C SER A 80 -7.77 13.26 16.43
N ALA A 81 -7.80 12.05 17.00
CA ALA A 81 -8.78 11.68 18.01
C ALA A 81 -8.67 12.54 19.28
N LEU A 82 -7.44 12.81 19.76
CA LEU A 82 -7.19 13.69 20.90
C LEU A 82 -7.66 15.12 20.63
N VAL A 83 -7.39 15.65 19.44
CA VAL A 83 -7.85 16.98 19.03
C VAL A 83 -9.37 17.05 18.93
N ILE A 84 -10.05 16.03 18.37
CA ILE A 84 -11.52 15.96 18.32
C ILE A 84 -12.13 16.00 19.72
N LEU A 85 -11.58 15.25 20.67
CA LEU A 85 -12.03 15.27 22.07
C LEU A 85 -11.96 16.67 22.70
N ARG A 86 -11.00 17.49 22.25
CA ARG A 86 -10.81 18.86 22.74
C ARG A 86 -11.68 19.89 22.03
N ILE A 87 -11.90 19.71 20.73
CA ILE A 87 -12.80 20.54 19.93
C ILE A 87 -14.26 20.33 20.37
N PHE A 88 -14.63 19.13 20.81
CA PHE A 88 -16.01 18.82 21.19
C PHE A 88 -16.60 19.75 22.27
N PRO A 89 -15.97 19.96 23.46
CA PRO A 89 -16.48 20.92 24.45
C PRO A 89 -16.60 22.34 23.90
N LEU A 90 -15.67 22.78 23.06
CA LEU A 90 -15.71 24.10 22.44
C LEU A 90 -16.93 24.22 21.52
N VAL A 91 -17.11 23.25 20.62
CA VAL A 91 -18.25 23.20 19.69
C VAL A 91 -19.56 23.13 20.45
N MET A 92 -19.66 22.29 21.50
CA MET A 92 -20.84 22.23 22.34
C MET A 92 -21.13 23.56 23.05
N SER A 93 -20.11 24.26 23.52
CA SER A 93 -20.30 25.58 24.16
C SER A 93 -20.82 26.62 23.18
N ILE A 94 -20.28 26.67 21.96
CA ILE A 94 -20.73 27.58 20.90
C ILE A 94 -22.14 27.22 20.46
N ALA A 95 -22.39 25.93 20.18
CA ALA A 95 -23.71 25.42 19.83
C ALA A 95 -24.72 25.76 20.93
N SER A 96 -24.37 25.60 22.21
CA SER A 96 -25.28 25.95 23.30
C SER A 96 -25.65 27.43 23.32
N ARG A 97 -24.75 28.34 22.92
CA ARG A 97 -25.04 29.80 22.87
C ARG A 97 -25.87 30.18 21.66
N VAL A 98 -25.59 29.59 20.50
CA VAL A 98 -26.26 29.94 19.25
C VAL A 98 -27.63 29.27 19.14
N LEU A 99 -27.69 27.98 19.46
CA LEU A 99 -28.88 27.14 19.26
C LEU A 99 -29.90 27.28 20.39
N SER A 100 -29.48 27.65 21.61
CA SER A 100 -30.42 27.91 22.73
C SER A 100 -31.43 29.01 22.44
N ARG A 101 -31.15 29.92 21.50
CA ARG A 101 -32.07 30.97 21.07
C ARG A 101 -33.25 30.44 20.24
N TYR A 102 -33.09 29.29 19.59
CA TYR A 102 -34.06 28.73 18.63
C TYR A 102 -34.66 27.39 19.09
N LEU A 103 -34.09 26.76 20.11
CA LEU A 103 -34.50 25.43 20.56
C LEU A 103 -35.52 25.48 21.72
N PRO A 104 -36.41 24.47 21.82
CA PRO A 104 -37.29 24.30 22.96
C PRO A 104 -36.51 24.20 24.28
N VAL A 105 -37.11 24.69 25.37
CA VAL A 105 -36.50 24.77 26.70
C VAL A 105 -35.90 23.42 27.16
N GLY A 106 -36.58 22.30 26.85
CA GLY A 106 -36.09 20.96 27.20
C GLY A 106 -34.75 20.60 26.55
N ILE A 107 -34.55 20.90 25.27
CA ILE A 107 -33.30 20.59 24.55
C ILE A 107 -32.17 21.53 25.01
N THR A 108 -32.50 22.79 25.27
CA THR A 108 -31.54 23.78 25.77
C THR A 108 -30.95 23.38 27.13
N LEU A 109 -31.78 22.86 28.04
CA LEU A 109 -31.32 22.36 29.35
C LEU A 109 -30.35 21.18 29.19
N ILE A 110 -30.60 20.27 28.25
CA ILE A 110 -29.70 19.14 27.96
C ILE A 110 -28.35 19.64 27.43
N MET A 111 -28.35 20.58 26.48
CA MET A 111 -27.09 21.17 25.95
C MET A 111 -26.29 21.89 27.05
N TRP A 112 -26.96 22.61 27.95
CA TRP A 112 -26.31 23.28 29.07
C TRP A 112 -25.69 22.29 30.06
N GLN A 113 -26.38 21.17 30.34
CA GLN A 113 -25.85 20.11 31.20
C GLN A 113 -24.61 19.45 30.60
N ILE A 114 -24.63 19.16 29.28
CA ILE A 114 -23.49 18.58 28.55
C ILE A 114 -22.31 19.55 28.51
N SER A 115 -22.55 20.84 28.26
CA SER A 115 -21.49 21.86 28.20
C SER A 115 -20.81 22.11 29.54
N ARG A 116 -21.54 21.97 30.67
CA ARG A 116 -21.00 22.25 32.01
C ARG A 116 -20.31 21.05 32.65
N ASN A 117 -20.68 19.82 32.30
CA ASN A 117 -20.08 18.59 32.83
C ASN A 117 -19.46 17.69 31.74
N PRO A 118 -18.46 18.18 30.98
CA PRO A 118 -17.93 17.46 29.81
C PRO A 118 -17.25 16.13 30.14
N SER A 119 -16.68 15.97 31.36
CA SER A 119 -15.85 14.79 31.69
C SER A 119 -16.60 13.46 31.67
N ASN A 120 -17.90 13.46 31.99
CA ASN A 120 -18.71 12.25 31.98
C ASN A 120 -19.09 11.82 30.55
N TYR A 121 -19.29 12.79 29.65
CA TYR A 121 -19.65 12.54 28.26
C TYR A 121 -18.44 12.20 27.37
N SER A 122 -17.22 12.62 27.76
CA SER A 122 -15.98 12.28 27.02
C SER A 122 -15.76 10.77 26.86
N ARG A 123 -16.19 9.94 27.82
CA ARG A 123 -16.05 8.47 27.74
C ARG A 123 -16.93 7.86 26.65
N LEU A 124 -18.20 8.26 26.60
CA LEU A 124 -19.14 7.84 25.56
C LEU A 124 -18.71 8.36 24.19
N LEU A 125 -18.24 9.61 24.14
CA LEU A 125 -17.73 10.21 22.91
C LEU A 125 -16.49 9.47 22.39
N LEU A 126 -15.56 9.09 23.27
CA LEU A 126 -14.39 8.29 22.87
C LEU A 126 -14.82 6.96 22.25
N LEU A 127 -15.78 6.26 22.87
CA LEU A 127 -16.31 5.00 22.33
C LEU A 127 -16.96 5.21 20.96
N LEU A 128 -17.73 6.28 20.79
CA LEU A 128 -18.36 6.63 19.52
C LEU A 128 -17.33 6.96 18.44
N ILE A 129 -16.29 7.74 18.77
CA ILE A 129 -15.20 8.07 17.86
C ILE A 129 -14.45 6.80 17.45
N LEU A 130 -14.14 5.91 18.40
CA LEU A 130 -13.46 4.66 18.12
C LEU A 130 -14.28 3.75 17.21
N MET A 131 -15.58 3.60 17.49
CA MET A 131 -16.50 2.81 16.68
C MET A 131 -16.64 3.37 15.26
N THR A 132 -16.81 4.68 15.14
CA THR A 132 -16.94 5.36 13.84
C THR A 132 -15.64 5.29 13.04
N GLY A 133 -14.51 5.55 13.69
CA GLY A 133 -13.18 5.45 13.10
C GLY A 133 -12.87 4.03 12.62
N LEU A 134 -13.22 3.01 13.41
CA LEU A 134 -13.10 1.61 13.00
C LEU A 134 -14.00 1.28 11.80
N GLY A 135 -15.24 1.78 11.78
CA GLY A 135 -16.15 1.59 10.64
C GLY A 135 -15.60 2.18 9.34
N ILE A 136 -15.11 3.43 9.39
CA ILE A 136 -14.46 4.09 8.24
C ILE A 136 -13.19 3.35 7.82
N PHE A 137 -12.38 2.91 8.78
CA PHE A 137 -11.17 2.13 8.52
C PHE A 137 -11.50 0.83 7.80
N VAL A 138 -12.44 0.03 8.30
CA VAL A 138 -12.83 -1.25 7.68
C VAL A 138 -13.38 -1.03 6.28
N SER A 139 -14.20 0.01 6.07
CA SER A 139 -14.75 0.35 4.76
C SER A 139 -13.66 0.73 3.76
N SER A 140 -12.71 1.58 4.15
CA SER A 140 -11.63 2.06 3.27
C SER A 140 -10.57 1.00 3.02
N PHE A 141 -10.15 0.29 4.07
CA PHE A 141 -9.14 -0.77 4.00
C PHE A 141 -9.68 -1.97 3.22
N GLY A 142 -10.94 -2.37 3.45
CA GLY A 142 -11.57 -3.47 2.73
C GLY A 142 -11.59 -3.24 1.22
N GLY A 143 -12.00 -2.05 0.77
CA GLY A 143 -12.02 -1.70 -0.65
C GLY A 143 -10.62 -1.70 -1.28
N THR A 144 -9.64 -1.10 -0.60
CA THR A 144 -8.25 -1.05 -1.07
C THR A 144 -7.61 -2.43 -1.11
N LEU A 145 -7.89 -3.28 -0.11
CA LEU A 145 -7.35 -4.63 -0.03
C LEU A 145 -7.91 -5.52 -1.13
N ASN A 146 -9.22 -5.42 -1.42
CA ASN A 146 -9.83 -6.16 -2.52
C ASN A 146 -9.22 -5.78 -3.87
N LYS A 147 -9.07 -4.47 -4.14
CA LYS A 147 -8.38 -3.97 -5.33
C LYS A 147 -6.94 -4.47 -5.40
N ASN A 148 -6.21 -4.49 -4.28
CA ASN A 148 -4.84 -4.97 -4.23
C ASN A 148 -4.73 -6.46 -4.55
N PHE A 149 -5.66 -7.29 -4.08
CA PHE A 149 -5.68 -8.71 -4.43
C PHE A 149 -5.99 -8.92 -5.90
N GLU A 150 -6.97 -8.22 -6.44
CA GLU A 150 -7.31 -8.24 -7.86
C GLU A 150 -6.10 -7.85 -8.74
N ASP A 151 -5.47 -6.71 -8.43
CA ASP A 151 -4.27 -6.24 -9.14
C ASP A 151 -3.11 -7.23 -9.03
N ARG A 152 -2.93 -7.94 -7.90
CA ARG A 152 -1.91 -8.98 -7.76
C ARG A 152 -2.21 -10.20 -8.63
N VAL A 153 -3.47 -10.59 -8.75
CA VAL A 153 -3.87 -11.69 -9.63
C VAL A 153 -3.58 -11.31 -11.08
N TYR A 154 -4.02 -10.13 -11.52
CA TYR A 154 -3.72 -9.63 -12.87
C TYR A 154 -2.22 -9.48 -13.13
N TYR A 155 -1.44 -8.95 -12.18
CA TYR A 155 0.01 -8.80 -12.34
C TYR A 155 0.74 -10.15 -12.41
N SER A 156 0.30 -11.15 -11.65
CA SER A 156 0.95 -12.48 -11.63
C SER A 156 0.68 -13.30 -12.89
N HIS A 157 -0.49 -13.13 -13.50
CA HIS A 157 -0.88 -13.84 -14.74
C HIS A 157 -0.57 -13.01 -15.99
N GLY A 158 -0.74 -11.70 -15.94
CA GLY A 158 -0.44 -10.76 -17.02
C GLY A 158 -1.41 -10.82 -18.20
N SER A 159 -2.35 -11.75 -18.24
CA SER A 159 -3.36 -11.96 -19.28
C SER A 159 -4.55 -12.73 -18.70
N ASP A 160 -5.66 -12.83 -19.43
CA ASP A 160 -6.83 -13.62 -19.03
C ASP A 160 -6.48 -15.09 -18.76
N ILE A 161 -5.61 -15.66 -19.62
CA ILE A 161 -5.10 -17.02 -19.48
C ILE A 161 -3.60 -16.99 -19.75
N ARG A 162 -2.82 -17.48 -18.79
CA ARG A 162 -1.38 -17.69 -18.92
C ARG A 162 -1.04 -19.16 -18.91
N LEU A 163 -0.51 -19.65 -20.03
CA LEU A 163 0.04 -21.00 -20.12
C LEU A 163 1.51 -20.99 -19.68
N SER A 164 1.75 -21.33 -18.42
CA SER A 164 3.11 -21.56 -17.92
C SER A 164 3.54 -23.01 -18.14
N SER A 165 4.85 -23.24 -18.29
CA SER A 165 5.44 -24.60 -18.39
C SER A 165 5.04 -25.39 -19.63
N VAL A 166 5.00 -24.71 -20.78
CA VAL A 166 4.90 -25.39 -22.08
C VAL A 166 6.18 -26.21 -22.31
N SER A 167 6.06 -27.53 -22.19
CA SER A 167 7.16 -28.45 -22.52
C SER A 167 7.21 -28.64 -24.03
N LEU A 168 8.20 -28.03 -24.66
CA LEU A 168 8.52 -28.28 -26.07
C LEU A 168 9.41 -29.51 -26.15
N ASN A 169 8.98 -30.53 -26.88
CA ASN A 169 9.82 -31.72 -27.10
C ASN A 169 11.03 -31.31 -27.95
N PRO A 170 12.28 -31.41 -27.43
CA PRO A 170 13.48 -31.02 -28.16
C PRO A 170 13.80 -31.98 -29.31
N ARG A 171 13.13 -33.14 -29.37
CA ARG A 171 13.31 -34.16 -30.40
C ARG A 171 12.02 -34.31 -31.20
N GLY A 172 11.97 -33.73 -32.40
CA GLY A 172 10.84 -33.90 -33.32
C GLY A 172 10.60 -32.71 -34.23
N ARG A 173 9.47 -32.74 -34.95
CA ARG A 173 9.00 -31.61 -35.77
C ARG A 173 8.36 -30.56 -34.87
N SER A 174 8.87 -29.34 -34.90
CA SER A 174 8.23 -28.18 -34.27
C SER A 174 6.84 -27.97 -34.88
N LYS A 175 5.82 -27.87 -34.02
CA LYS A 175 4.47 -27.46 -34.42
C LYS A 175 4.23 -26.02 -33.94
N PRO A 176 3.60 -25.16 -34.75
CA PRO A 176 3.28 -23.79 -34.33
C PRO A 176 2.19 -23.85 -33.25
N LEU A 177 2.61 -23.77 -31.98
CA LEU A 177 1.71 -23.87 -30.84
C LEU A 177 0.70 -22.71 -30.81
N THR A 178 1.14 -21.50 -31.17
CA THR A 178 0.31 -20.29 -31.21
C THR A 178 -0.89 -20.48 -32.15
N LYS A 179 -0.64 -20.88 -33.40
CA LYS A 179 -1.70 -21.16 -34.39
C LYS A 179 -2.69 -22.24 -33.95
N GLY A 180 -2.24 -23.23 -33.19
CA GLY A 180 -3.12 -24.25 -32.63
C GLY A 180 -4.08 -23.67 -31.59
N ILE A 181 -3.60 -22.77 -30.74
CA ILE A 181 -4.41 -22.11 -29.70
C ILE A 181 -5.34 -21.07 -30.32
N GLU A 182 -4.86 -20.28 -31.28
CA GLU A 182 -5.67 -19.30 -32.04
C GLU A 182 -6.87 -19.94 -32.74
N SER A 183 -6.76 -21.22 -33.13
CA SER A 183 -7.86 -21.93 -33.79
C SER A 183 -9.00 -22.36 -32.85
N ILE A 184 -8.83 -22.23 -31.54
CA ILE A 184 -9.84 -22.59 -30.54
C ILE A 184 -10.92 -21.51 -30.51
N ASN A 185 -12.19 -21.91 -30.62
CA ASN A 185 -13.30 -20.97 -30.53
C ASN A 185 -13.32 -20.26 -29.16
N GLY A 186 -13.37 -18.93 -29.17
CA GLY A 186 -13.31 -18.09 -27.97
C GLY A 186 -11.93 -17.49 -27.67
N VAL A 187 -10.88 -17.87 -28.40
CA VAL A 187 -9.57 -17.22 -28.32
C VAL A 187 -9.51 -16.06 -29.31
N SER A 188 -9.32 -14.84 -28.82
CA SER A 188 -9.15 -13.63 -29.65
C SER A 188 -7.70 -13.45 -30.09
N THR A 189 -6.77 -13.49 -29.14
CA THR A 189 -5.36 -13.17 -29.35
C THR A 189 -4.46 -14.11 -28.55
N VAL A 190 -3.32 -14.48 -29.14
CA VAL A 190 -2.28 -15.28 -28.47
C VAL A 190 -0.95 -14.57 -28.64
N SER A 191 -0.35 -14.13 -27.54
CA SER A 191 1.00 -13.57 -27.54
C SER A 191 1.98 -14.56 -26.90
N PRO A 192 2.97 -15.10 -27.64
CA PRO A 192 4.07 -15.81 -27.02
C PRO A 192 4.93 -14.86 -26.19
N SER A 193 5.42 -15.34 -25.05
CA SER A 193 6.37 -14.61 -24.22
C SER A 193 7.41 -15.57 -23.63
N ALA A 194 8.62 -15.07 -23.44
CA ALA A 194 9.75 -15.80 -22.89
C ALA A 194 10.46 -14.94 -21.84
N ARG A 195 10.82 -15.56 -20.72
CA ARG A 195 11.69 -14.96 -19.71
C ARG A 195 12.84 -15.91 -19.45
N LEU A 196 14.04 -15.48 -19.83
CA LEU A 196 15.26 -16.26 -19.75
C LEU A 196 16.21 -15.55 -18.77
N ILE A 197 16.94 -16.33 -17.99
CA ILE A 197 18.02 -15.80 -17.15
C ILE A 197 19.32 -16.17 -17.87
N GLY A 198 20.02 -15.15 -18.35
CA GLY A 198 21.35 -15.26 -18.90
C GLY A 198 22.40 -14.89 -17.87
N THR A 199 23.66 -15.13 -18.22
CA THR A 199 24.81 -14.69 -17.44
C THR A 199 25.68 -13.86 -18.36
N ASP A 200 25.99 -12.63 -17.97
CA ASP A 200 26.95 -11.81 -18.68
C ASP A 200 28.36 -12.35 -18.42
N VAL A 201 28.99 -12.80 -19.50
CA VAL A 201 30.35 -13.38 -19.51
C VAL A 201 31.39 -12.43 -20.10
N THR A 202 31.01 -11.19 -20.41
CA THR A 202 31.88 -10.15 -20.99
C THR A 202 32.93 -9.66 -19.98
N LYS A 203 32.66 -9.79 -18.69
CA LYS A 203 33.58 -9.40 -17.62
C LYS A 203 34.71 -10.42 -17.43
N THR A 204 35.93 -9.93 -17.25
CA THR A 204 37.13 -10.75 -16.97
C THR A 204 37.07 -11.41 -15.59
N PHE A 205 36.41 -10.76 -14.62
CA PHE A 205 36.16 -11.29 -13.27
C PHE A 205 34.71 -11.00 -12.85
N GLY A 206 34.04 -12.00 -12.28
CA GLY A 206 32.63 -11.92 -11.88
C GLY A 206 31.66 -12.26 -13.02
N SER A 207 30.42 -12.57 -12.66
CA SER A 207 29.35 -12.87 -13.60
C SER A 207 28.04 -12.28 -13.08
N ASP A 208 27.45 -11.38 -13.85
CA ASP A 208 26.15 -10.81 -13.50
C ASP A 208 25.06 -11.62 -14.19
N SER A 209 23.96 -11.86 -13.49
CA SER A 209 22.76 -12.44 -14.10
C SER A 209 22.03 -11.36 -14.90
N ILE A 210 21.78 -11.61 -16.17
CA ILE A 210 20.91 -10.78 -17.00
C ILE A 210 19.56 -11.47 -17.12
N THR A 211 18.47 -10.72 -17.12
CA THR A 211 17.15 -11.26 -17.48
C THR A 211 16.83 -10.82 -18.89
N VAL A 212 16.62 -11.77 -19.78
CA VAL A 212 16.20 -11.53 -21.16
C VAL A 212 14.70 -11.79 -21.24
N LEU A 213 13.96 -10.79 -21.71
CA LEU A 213 12.53 -10.88 -21.94
C LEU A 213 12.30 -10.87 -23.45
N GLY A 214 11.50 -11.81 -23.94
CA GLY A 214 11.01 -11.84 -25.31
C GLY A 214 9.50 -11.77 -25.30
N ILE A 215 8.93 -10.83 -26.05
CA ILE A 215 7.50 -10.66 -26.24
C ILE A 215 7.22 -10.42 -27.71
N ASP A 216 6.04 -10.84 -28.16
CA ASP A 216 5.53 -10.50 -29.50
C ASP A 216 4.86 -9.12 -29.43
N THR A 217 5.55 -8.09 -29.93
CA THR A 217 5.12 -6.69 -29.79
C THR A 217 3.79 -6.39 -30.51
N ASP A 218 3.43 -7.14 -31.56
CA ASP A 218 2.17 -6.95 -32.29
C ASP A 218 0.95 -7.45 -31.51
N GLN A 219 1.10 -8.57 -30.80
CA GLN A 219 0.00 -9.26 -30.11
C GLN A 219 -0.02 -9.02 -28.60
N PHE A 220 1.09 -8.56 -28.02
CA PHE A 220 1.23 -8.40 -26.58
C PHE A 220 0.29 -7.34 -26.02
N GLU A 221 0.12 -6.20 -26.71
CA GLU A 221 -0.77 -5.13 -26.24
C GLU A 221 -2.22 -5.58 -26.05
N GLN A 222 -2.72 -6.43 -26.96
CA GLN A 222 -4.11 -6.88 -26.95
C GLN A 222 -4.37 -8.00 -25.93
N SER A 223 -3.32 -8.69 -25.49
CA SER A 223 -3.43 -9.85 -24.59
C SER A 223 -2.91 -9.57 -23.18
N ALA A 224 -2.09 -8.54 -23.01
CA ALA A 224 -1.48 -8.20 -21.73
C ALA A 224 -2.33 -7.21 -20.94
N TRP A 225 -2.51 -7.49 -19.65
CA TRP A 225 -2.99 -6.50 -18.70
C TRP A 225 -1.84 -5.56 -18.32
N TYR A 226 -2.05 -4.26 -18.51
CA TYR A 226 -1.08 -3.22 -18.17
C TYR A 226 -1.74 -2.11 -17.37
N ARG A 227 -1.07 -1.66 -16.32
CA ARG A 227 -1.57 -0.56 -15.47
C ARG A 227 -0.85 0.72 -15.84
N ASP A 228 -1.58 1.83 -15.87
CA ASP A 228 -1.08 3.13 -16.32
C ASP A 228 0.09 3.68 -15.48
N ASP A 229 0.31 3.16 -14.28
CA ASP A 229 1.39 3.58 -13.37
C ASP A 229 2.64 2.69 -13.43
N PHE A 230 2.68 1.67 -14.30
CA PHE A 230 3.86 0.82 -14.46
C PHE A 230 5.01 1.53 -15.17
N SER A 231 4.71 2.51 -16.03
CA SER A 231 5.72 3.38 -16.60
C SER A 231 5.12 4.72 -17.02
N GLU A 232 5.98 5.70 -17.28
CA GLU A 232 5.56 7.00 -17.81
C GLU A 232 5.02 6.91 -19.26
N SER A 233 5.30 5.81 -19.96
CA SER A 233 4.87 5.56 -21.34
C SER A 233 3.74 4.53 -21.40
N SER A 234 2.86 4.65 -22.39
CA SER A 234 1.85 3.63 -22.63
C SER A 234 2.49 2.34 -23.14
N LEU A 235 1.80 1.21 -22.93
CA LEU A 235 2.26 -0.08 -23.44
C LEU A 235 2.51 -0.04 -24.96
N SER A 236 1.63 0.59 -25.73
CA SER A 236 1.78 0.75 -27.19
C SER A 236 3.11 1.42 -27.56
N LYS A 237 3.46 2.54 -26.88
CA LYS A 237 4.73 3.24 -27.14
C LYS A 237 5.95 2.37 -26.82
N ILE A 238 5.86 1.55 -25.78
CA ILE A 238 6.95 0.61 -25.42
C ILE A 238 7.06 -0.46 -26.51
N SER A 239 5.95 -1.05 -26.94
CA SER A 239 5.91 -2.03 -28.03
C SER A 239 6.49 -1.46 -29.34
N ASP A 240 6.10 -0.25 -29.71
CA ASP A 240 6.61 0.45 -30.90
C ASP A 240 8.13 0.66 -30.81
N THR A 241 8.63 1.09 -29.65
CA THR A 241 10.07 1.30 -29.43
C THR A 241 10.86 -0.01 -29.54
N LEU A 242 10.27 -1.13 -29.10
CA LEU A 242 10.87 -2.46 -29.22
C LEU A 242 10.86 -2.97 -30.67
N GLN A 243 9.87 -2.57 -31.49
CA GLN A 243 9.83 -2.89 -32.92
C GLN A 243 10.86 -2.11 -33.73
N ASP A 244 11.05 -0.83 -33.43
CA ASP A 244 11.97 0.06 -34.15
C ASP A 244 13.45 -0.24 -33.85
N THR A 245 13.72 -1.13 -32.89
CA THR A 245 15.08 -1.58 -32.61
C THR A 245 15.51 -2.60 -33.67
N ASP A 246 16.36 -2.12 -34.58
CA ASP A 246 16.99 -2.87 -35.68
C ASP A 246 17.25 -4.34 -35.32
N THR A 247 16.46 -5.23 -35.91
CA THR A 247 16.55 -6.66 -35.72
C THR A 247 17.86 -7.14 -36.31
N LYS A 248 18.91 -7.20 -35.49
CA LYS A 248 20.15 -7.96 -35.79
C LYS A 248 19.91 -9.48 -35.82
N GLY A 249 18.70 -9.91 -36.15
CA GLY A 249 18.31 -11.29 -36.37
C GLY A 249 18.45 -11.64 -37.84
N ILE A 250 18.73 -12.90 -38.13
CA ILE A 250 18.66 -13.41 -39.50
C ILE A 250 17.21 -13.84 -39.72
N GLU A 251 16.51 -13.19 -40.65
CA GLU A 251 15.18 -13.64 -41.05
C GLU A 251 15.25 -15.06 -41.62
N LEU A 252 14.41 -15.95 -41.09
CA LEU A 252 14.28 -17.31 -41.60
C LEU A 252 13.18 -17.33 -42.67
N PRO A 253 13.46 -17.84 -43.89
CA PRO A 253 12.44 -18.00 -44.92
C PRO A 253 11.26 -18.86 -44.43
N ASP A 254 10.03 -18.51 -44.84
CA ASP A 254 8.76 -19.15 -44.41
C ASP A 254 8.71 -20.68 -44.55
N ARG A 255 9.57 -21.26 -45.40
CA ARG A 255 9.62 -22.71 -45.68
C ARG A 255 10.89 -23.38 -45.18
N SER A 256 11.65 -22.72 -44.31
CA SER A 256 12.87 -23.26 -43.72
C SER A 256 12.56 -24.49 -42.88
N ARG A 257 13.19 -25.62 -43.22
CA ARG A 257 13.01 -26.90 -42.51
C ARG A 257 14.10 -27.19 -41.48
N SER A 258 15.27 -26.58 -41.65
CA SER A 258 16.40 -26.69 -40.76
C SER A 258 17.25 -25.43 -40.87
N PHE A 259 17.78 -24.96 -39.75
CA PHE A 259 18.84 -23.96 -39.73
C PHE A 259 20.01 -24.52 -38.91
N GLY A 260 21.24 -24.25 -39.33
CA GLY A 260 22.44 -24.65 -38.63
C GLY A 260 23.23 -23.42 -38.22
N VAL A 261 23.69 -23.38 -36.97
CA VAL A 261 24.55 -22.30 -36.47
C VAL A 261 25.85 -22.93 -36.02
N LEU A 262 26.97 -22.52 -36.64
CA LEU A 262 28.29 -22.82 -36.10
C LEU A 262 28.61 -21.80 -35.01
N VAL A 263 28.65 -22.26 -33.77
CA VAL A 263 29.07 -21.42 -32.63
C VAL A 263 30.50 -21.79 -32.25
N LYS A 264 31.42 -20.83 -32.39
CA LYS A 264 32.79 -20.97 -31.87
C LYS A 264 32.84 -20.38 -30.47
N SER A 265 32.81 -21.25 -29.45
CA SER A 265 32.99 -20.81 -28.06
C SER A 265 34.42 -20.34 -27.84
N ASP A 266 34.59 -19.19 -27.20
CA ASP A 266 35.87 -18.63 -26.77
C ASP A 266 36.44 -19.34 -25.52
N LYS A 267 35.56 -19.95 -24.72
CA LYS A 267 35.91 -20.75 -23.54
C LYS A 267 35.59 -22.23 -23.75
N SER A 268 36.58 -23.10 -23.54
CA SER A 268 36.40 -24.56 -23.52
C SER A 268 35.61 -24.96 -22.27
N ARG A 269 34.40 -25.52 -22.45
CA ARG A 269 33.64 -26.15 -21.37
C ARG A 269 33.65 -27.67 -21.56
N PRO A 270 34.13 -28.46 -20.59
CA PRO A 270 34.35 -29.90 -20.73
C PRO A 270 33.07 -30.76 -20.81
N THR A 271 31.87 -30.17 -20.94
CA THR A 271 30.60 -30.92 -20.86
C THR A 271 29.63 -30.69 -22.02
N THR A 272 30.08 -30.14 -23.16
CA THR A 272 29.23 -30.13 -24.37
C THR A 272 29.38 -31.46 -25.08
N VAL A 273 28.53 -32.43 -24.73
CA VAL A 273 28.41 -33.68 -25.49
C VAL A 273 27.77 -33.35 -26.83
N LEU A 274 28.51 -33.63 -27.91
CA LEU A 274 28.04 -33.63 -29.30
C LEU A 274 26.97 -34.69 -29.52
#